data_AF-A0A7C1A9D4-F1
#
_entry.id   AF-A0A7C1A9D4-F1
#
_cell.length_a   1.000
_cell.length_b   1.000
_cell.length_c   1.000
_cell.angle_alpha   90.00
_cell.angle_beta   90.00
_cell.angle_gamma   90.00
#
_symmetry.space_group_name_H-M   'P 1'
#
loop_
_entity.id
_entity.type
_entity.pdbx_description
1 polymer ?
#
loop_
_entity_poly.entity_id
_entity_poly.type
_entity_poly.pdbx_seq_one_letter_code
_entity_poly.pdbx_strand_id
1 'polypeptide(L)'
;MLTIIAFIFVFSILVFFHEFGHFISAKISGVKVYKFAFGMGPKIFGFYKNETEYLICLIPIGGFVKMAGEMGQENTEITIEKVPENQRFDKKPLGVRALIVALG
;
A
#
# COMPACT_ATOMS: atom_id res chain seq x y z
N MET A 1 13.41 -5.65 27.94
CA MET A 1 14.10 -5.44 26.64
C MET A 1 13.63 -6.45 25.58
N LEU A 2 13.70 -7.76 25.85
CA LEU A 2 13.20 -8.80 24.92
C LEU A 2 11.72 -8.62 24.55
N THR A 3 10.86 -8.28 25.50
CA THR A 3 9.42 -8.05 25.29
C THR A 3 9.12 -6.92 24.30
N ILE A 4 9.88 -5.82 24.37
CA ILE A 4 9.72 -4.67 23.46
C ILE A 4 10.15 -5.05 22.05
N ILE A 5 11.28 -5.75 21.90
CA ILE A 5 11.77 -6.21 20.61
C ILE A 5 10.79 -7.20 19.98
N ALA A 6 10.30 -8.17 20.77
CA ALA A 6 9.29 -9.13 20.31
C ALA A 6 7.98 -8.44 19.92
N PHE A 7 7.54 -7.45 20.70
CA PHE A 7 6.34 -6.66 20.38
C PHE A 7 6.48 -5.94 19.05
N ILE A 8 7.59 -5.22 18.83
CA ILE A 8 7.86 -4.52 17.57
C ILE A 8 7.86 -5.53 16.42
N PHE A 9 8.57 -6.65 16.57
CA PHE A 9 8.65 -7.68 15.53
C PHE A 9 7.29 -8.26 15.14
N VAL A 10 6.48 -8.67 16.13
CA VAL A 10 5.14 -9.23 15.89
C VAL A 10 4.22 -8.18 15.30
N PHE A 11 4.24 -6.96 15.82
CA PHE A 11 3.41 -5.86 15.33
C PHE A 11 3.76 -5.49 13.89
N SER A 12 5.05 -5.42 13.56
CA SER A 12 5.53 -5.19 12.20
C SER A 12 5.01 -6.26 11.24
N ILE A 13 5.09 -7.54 11.60
CA ILE A 13 4.57 -8.63 10.76
C ILE A 13 3.05 -8.53 10.60
N LEU A 14 2.31 -8.24 11.67
CA LEU A 14 0.87 -8.08 11.61
C LEU A 14 0.48 -6.97 10.65
N VAL A 15 1.08 -5.78 10.79
CA VAL A 15 0.80 -4.64 9.92
C VAL A 15 1.24 -4.92 8.47
N PHE A 16 2.34 -5.64 8.26
CA PHE A 16 2.72 -6.08 6.92
C PHE A 16 1.61 -6.88 6.24
N PHE A 17 1.00 -7.84 6.95
CA PHE A 17 -0.10 -8.63 6.41
C PHE A 17 -1.40 -7.82 6.24
N HIS A 18 -1.67 -6.85 7.12
CA HIS A 18 -2.75 -5.87 6.97
C HIS A 18 -2.61 -5.09 5.64
N GLU A 19 -1.46 -4.45 5.43
CA GLU A 19 -1.20 -3.70 4.18
C GLU A 19 -1.17 -4.63 2.96
N PHE A 20 -0.65 -5.85 3.11
CA PHE A 20 -0.65 -6.83 2.04
C PHE A 20 -2.06 -7.22 1.61
N GLY A 21 -3.01 -7.23 2.54
CA GLY A 21 -4.43 -7.46 2.30
C GLY A 21 -5.08 -6.36 1.43
N HIS A 22 -4.84 -5.10 1.74
CA HIS A 22 -5.21 -3.97 0.86
C HIS A 22 -4.54 -4.09 -0.51
N PHE A 23 -3.25 -4.41 -0.54
CA PHE A 23 -2.47 -4.51 -1.77
C PHE A 23 -3.00 -5.59 -2.71
N ILE A 24 -3.18 -6.82 -2.21
CA ILE A 24 -3.59 -7.95 -3.04
C ILE A 24 -5.01 -7.77 -3.54
N SER A 25 -5.92 -7.29 -2.69
CA SER A 25 -7.31 -7.03 -3.06
C SER A 25 -7.42 -5.93 -4.12
N ALA A 26 -6.60 -4.88 -4.03
CA ALA A 26 -6.50 -3.83 -5.04
C ALA A 26 -5.99 -4.39 -6.38
N LYS A 27 -4.89 -5.15 -6.38
CA LYS A 27 -4.31 -5.72 -7.61
C LYS A 27 -5.26 -6.71 -8.29
N ILE A 28 -5.94 -7.57 -7.52
CA ILE A 28 -6.95 -8.52 -8.05
C ILE A 28 -8.14 -7.76 -8.63
N SER A 29 -8.57 -6.68 -7.98
CA SER A 29 -9.66 -5.82 -8.46
C SER A 29 -9.25 -4.96 -9.67
N GLY A 30 -8.02 -5.10 -10.17
CA GLY A 30 -7.49 -4.35 -11.30
C GLY A 30 -7.20 -2.88 -10.98
N VAL A 31 -7.06 -2.51 -9.71
CA VAL A 31 -6.67 -1.17 -9.28
C VAL A 31 -5.15 -1.03 -9.42
N LYS A 32 -4.71 0.09 -9.99
CA LYS A 32 -3.28 0.41 -10.09
C LYS A 32 -2.75 0.82 -8.72
N VAL A 33 -1.70 0.13 -8.28
CA VAL A 33 -0.96 0.42 -7.05
C VAL A 33 0.39 1.00 -7.42
N TYR A 34 0.64 2.24 -7.03
CA TYR A 34 1.93 2.90 -7.26
C TYR A 34 3.00 2.43 -6.30
N LYS A 35 2.65 2.29 -5.02
CA LYS A 35 3.60 1.95 -3.96
C LYS A 35 3.00 0.94 -2.99
N PHE A 36 3.81 -0.03 -2.60
CA PHE A 36 3.57 -0.92 -1.48
C PHE A 36 4.77 -0.82 -0.55
N ALA A 37 4.57 -0.25 0.64
CA ALA A 37 5.64 0.06 1.56
C ALA A 37 5.47 -0.69 2.88
N PHE A 38 6.53 -1.36 3.30
CA PHE A 38 6.67 -1.89 4.64
C PHE A 38 7.43 -0.89 5.51
N GLY A 39 6.80 -0.49 6.62
CA GLY A 39 7.32 0.54 7.52
C GLY A 39 7.03 1.98 7.06
N MET A 40 7.58 2.93 7.81
CA MET A 40 7.41 4.37 7.63
C MET A 40 8.76 5.10 7.59
N GLY A 41 8.73 6.35 7.10
CA GLY A 41 9.91 7.21 7.04
C GLY A 41 10.77 7.00 5.77
N PRO A 42 12.08 7.30 5.83
CA PRO A 42 12.94 7.25 4.65
C PRO A 42 13.09 5.83 4.11
N LYS A 43 13.08 5.71 2.77
CA LYS A 43 13.32 4.46 2.04
C LYS A 43 14.74 3.96 2.35
N ILE A 44 14.84 2.74 2.87
CA ILE A 44 16.12 2.02 2.97
C ILE A 44 16.39 1.31 1.64
N PHE A 45 15.39 0.60 1.15
CA PHE A 45 15.47 -0.21 -0.05
C PHE A 45 14.14 -0.19 -0.79
N GLY A 46 14.19 -0.40 -2.09
CA GLY A 46 12.99 -0.68 -2.84
C GLY A 46 13.27 -0.91 -4.31
N PHE A 47 12.39 -1.68 -4.94
CA PHE A 47 12.49 -2.06 -6.34
C PHE A 47 11.17 -1.83 -7.04
N TYR A 48 11.24 -1.59 -8.35
CA TYR A 48 10.07 -1.39 -9.18
C TYR A 48 9.76 -2.67 -9.95
N LYS A 49 8.53 -3.18 -9.84
CA LYS A 49 8.08 -4.37 -10.56
C LYS A 49 6.60 -4.30 -10.86
N ASN A 50 6.19 -4.68 -12.07
CA ASN A 50 4.77 -4.74 -12.47
C ASN A 50 3.98 -3.46 -12.14
N GLU A 51 4.58 -2.31 -12.45
CA GLU A 51 4.04 -0.97 -12.23
C GLU A 51 3.87 -0.53 -10.76
N THR A 52 4.47 -1.29 -9.83
CA THR A 52 4.41 -1.01 -8.39
C THR A 52 5.83 -0.87 -7.84
N GLU A 53 6.07 0.20 -7.07
CA GLU A 53 7.28 0.37 -6.28
C GLU A 53 7.11 -0.34 -4.93
N TYR A 54 7.92 -1.37 -4.67
CA TYR A 54 7.97 -2.09 -3.40
C TYR A 54 9.05 -1.46 -2.53
N LEU A 55 8.71 -1.09 -1.30
CA LEU A 55 9.55 -0.27 -0.43
C LEU A 55 9.71 -0.92 0.95
N ILE A 56 10.91 -0.79 1.49
CA ILE A 56 11.22 -1.04 2.90
C ILE A 56 11.74 0.27 3.48
N CYS A 57 11.06 0.78 4.50
CA CYS A 57 11.36 2.05 5.14
C CYS A 57 12.08 1.84 6.49
N LEU A 58 12.75 2.89 6.97
CA LEU A 58 13.60 2.85 8.17
C LEU A 58 12.88 2.38 9.43
N ILE A 59 11.64 2.85 9.63
CA ILE A 59 10.87 2.55 10.82
C ILE A 59 9.98 1.34 10.50
N PRO A 60 10.20 0.16 11.10
CA PRO A 60 9.45 -1.06 10.76
C PRO A 60 8.02 -1.07 11.32
N ILE A 61 7.57 0.03 11.91
CA ILE A 61 6.23 0.20 12.48
C ILE A 61 5.38 0.87 11.40
N GLY A 62 4.30 0.20 10.99
CA GLY A 62 3.41 0.72 9.96
C GLY A 62 3.70 0.16 8.55
N GLY A 63 3.05 0.78 7.58
CA GLY A 63 3.19 0.52 6.16
C GLY A 63 2.16 1.37 5.42
N PHE A 64 2.17 1.34 4.10
CA PHE A 64 1.11 1.94 3.31
C PHE A 64 1.02 1.35 1.90
N VAL A 65 -0.19 1.34 1.38
CA VAL A 65 -0.49 1.08 -0.03
C VAL A 65 -0.95 2.38 -0.68
N LYS A 66 -0.28 2.78 -1.77
CA LYS A 66 -0.65 3.97 -2.54
C LYS A 66 -1.37 3.58 -3.81
N MET A 67 -2.68 3.80 -3.86
CA MET A 67 -3.54 3.42 -4.99
C MET A 67 -3.92 4.60 -5.88
N ALA A 68 -4.17 4.33 -7.17
CA ALA A 68 -4.73 5.31 -8.07
C ALA A 68 -6.16 5.70 -7.66
N GLY A 69 -6.46 7.00 -7.58
CA GLY A 69 -7.78 7.49 -7.21
C GLY A 69 -8.10 7.43 -5.71
N GLU A 70 -7.10 7.21 -4.86
CA GLU A 70 -7.25 7.32 -3.41
C GLU A 70 -7.05 8.78 -2.98
N MET A 71 -8.09 9.38 -2.37
CA MET A 71 -8.11 10.79 -1.99
C MET A 71 -6.99 11.12 -1.00
N GLY A 72 -6.28 12.23 -1.22
CA GLY A 72 -5.27 12.75 -0.28
C GLY A 72 -3.86 12.17 -0.45
N GLN A 73 -3.68 11.16 -1.33
CA GLN A 73 -2.35 10.63 -1.69
C GLN A 73 -1.80 11.23 -2.99
N GLU A 74 -2.53 12.15 -3.61
CA GLU A 74 -2.22 12.81 -4.89
C GLU A 74 -1.32 14.05 -4.70
N ASN A 75 -0.10 13.83 -4.21
CA ASN A 75 0.96 14.84 -4.12
C ASN A 75 2.31 14.27 -4.58
N THR A 76 2.34 13.64 -5.76
CA THR A 76 3.61 13.27 -6.38
C THR A 76 3.51 13.69 -7.84
N GLU A 77 4.39 14.60 -8.26
CA GLU A 77 4.50 15.20 -9.60
C GLU A 77 4.66 14.16 -10.75
N ILE A 78 4.69 12.87 -10.42
CA ILE A 78 4.84 11.72 -11.32
C ILE A 78 3.46 11.15 -11.77
N THR A 79 2.34 11.60 -11.23
CA THR A 79 1.08 10.81 -11.24
C THR A 79 -0.12 11.44 -11.96
N ILE A 80 0.11 12.13 -13.10
CA ILE A 80 -0.96 12.55 -14.04
C ILE A 80 -0.77 11.91 -15.43
N GLU A 81 0.01 10.83 -15.54
CA GLU A 81 -0.12 9.95 -16.70
C GLU A 81 -1.42 9.15 -16.56
N LYS A 82 -2.50 9.69 -17.15
CA LYS A 82 -3.82 9.10 -17.43
C LYS A 82 -3.96 7.63 -17.04
N VAL A 83 -4.10 7.35 -15.74
CA VAL A 83 -4.48 6.00 -15.31
C VAL A 83 -5.89 5.74 -15.86
N PRO A 84 -6.08 4.66 -16.63
CA PRO A 84 -7.39 4.31 -17.15
C PRO A 84 -8.44 4.29 -16.05
N GLU A 85 -9.64 4.79 -16.30
CA GLU A 85 -10.67 4.89 -15.25
C GLU A 85 -10.99 3.53 -14.61
N ASN A 86 -10.94 2.45 -15.40
CA ASN A 86 -11.12 1.09 -14.91
C ASN A 86 -10.01 0.60 -13.96
N GLN A 87 -8.90 1.31 -13.83
CA GLN A 87 -7.80 1.01 -12.91
C GLN A 87 -7.75 1.93 -11.68
N ARG A 88 -8.68 2.88 -11.56
CA ARG A 88 -8.73 3.78 -10.41
C ARG A 88 -9.67 3.26 -9.32
N PHE A 89 -9.26 3.40 -8.06
CA PHE A 89 -10.02 3.00 -6.88
C PHE A 89 -11.35 3.76 -6.75
N ASP A 90 -11.34 5.08 -6.93
CA ASP A 90 -12.53 5.96 -6.86
C ASP A 90 -13.62 5.58 -7.87
N LYS A 91 -13.23 4.98 -9.00
CA LYS A 91 -14.14 4.55 -10.08
C LYS A 91 -14.64 3.11 -9.93
N LYS A 92 -14.17 2.34 -8.93
CA LYS A 92 -14.66 0.97 -8.67
C LYS A 92 -16.04 1.00 -7.98
N PRO A 93 -16.86 -0.06 -8.15
CA PRO A 93 -18.10 -0.22 -7.39
C PRO A 93 -17.86 -0.13 -5.89
N LEU A 94 -18.84 0.41 -5.14
CA LEU A 94 -18.71 0.61 -3.70
C LEU A 94 -18.38 -0.67 -2.95
N GLY A 95 -18.96 -1.82 -3.34
CA GLY A 95 -18.65 -3.12 -2.73
C GLY A 95 -17.20 -3.53 -2.91
N VAL A 96 -16.59 -3.23 -4.06
CA VAL A 96 -15.16 -3.51 -4.33
C VAL A 96 -14.28 -2.60 -3.48
N ARG A 97 -14.62 -1.32 -3.40
CA ARG A 97 -13.88 -0.34 -2.57
C ARG A 97 -13.93 -0.73 -1.10
N ALA A 98 -15.12 -1.09 -0.61
CA ALA A 98 -15.32 -1.55 0.75
C ALA A 98 -14.54 -2.85 1.02
N LEU A 99 -14.53 -3.79 0.07
CA LEU A 99 -13.76 -5.03 0.18
C LEU A 99 -12.25 -4.75 0.28
N ILE A 100 -11.71 -3.87 -0.56
CA ILE A 100 -10.28 -3.52 -0.53
C ILE A 100 -9.90 -2.94 0.83
N VAL A 101 -10.72 -2.04 1.37
CA VAL A 101 -10.51 -1.42 2.70
C VAL A 101 -10.76 -2.41 3.84
N ALA A 102 -11.65 -3.39 3.68
CA ALA A 102 -11.93 -4.37 4.73
C ALA A 102 -10.93 -5.55 4.77
N LEU A 103 -10.19 -5.78 3.68
CA LEU A 103 -9.22 -6.88 3.58
C LEU A 103 -7.84 -6.54 4.13
N GLY A 104 -7.61 -5.33 4.60
CA GLY A 104 -6.48 -5.03 5.47
C GLY A 104 -6.87 -5.23 6.91
#